data_AF-A0A962JMM8-F1
#
_entry.id   AF-A0A962JMM8-F1
#
_cell.length_a   1.000
_cell.length_b   1.000
_cell.length_c   1.000
_cell.angle_alpha   90.00
_cell.angle_beta   90.00
_cell.angle_gamma   90.00
#
_symmetry.space_group_name_H-M   'P 1'
#
loop_
_entity.id
_entity.type
_entity.pdbx_description
1 polymer ?
#
loop_
_entity_poly.entity_id
_entity_poly.type
_entity_poly.pdbx_seq_one_letter_code
_entity_poly.pdbx_strand_id
1 'polypeptide(L)'
;VDTPGMHKRETRAINRYMNQAAQSALKDVDLILFVVDALKWTPDDDLVLEKLQYTDTPVILVVNKVDTLDDKGVLLPHLESLNQKRHFSDVIPLSALKGHNLPTLHEVVGRYLPYAPPMYGEDQITDRSQRFLAAEAIREKIMRQMGDEVPYDLTVQIESFKIDGNLYRIDATILVERDGQKAIVIGEGGQKLKSIGKSARLDMEKLFDCKVMLTLWVKVKGGWSDDERALKSLGYGDI
;
A
#
# COMPACT_ATOMS: atom_id res chain seq x y z
N VAL A 1 5.32 7.25 6.87
CA VAL A 1 5.71 6.02 6.16
C VAL A 1 4.45 5.22 5.87
N ASP A 2 4.28 4.66 4.67
CA ASP A 2 3.17 3.75 4.38
C ASP A 2 3.52 2.33 4.85
N THR A 3 2.56 1.65 5.47
CA THR A 3 2.75 0.32 6.03
C THR A 3 1.75 -0.66 5.42
N PRO A 4 2.15 -1.91 5.12
CA PRO A 4 1.21 -2.95 4.76
C PRO A 4 0.06 -3.07 5.77
N GLY A 5 -1.14 -3.40 5.28
CA GLY A 5 -2.26 -3.74 6.15
C GLY A 5 -1.92 -4.97 7.01
N MET A 6 -2.20 -4.88 8.31
CA MET A 6 -1.97 -6.00 9.23
C MET A 6 -3.14 -6.97 9.19
N HIS A 7 -2.83 -8.26 9.06
CA HIS A 7 -3.84 -9.31 8.94
C HIS A 7 -3.58 -10.47 9.90
N LYS A 8 -4.65 -11.07 10.44
CA LYS A 8 -4.58 -12.19 11.39
C LYS A 8 -4.02 -13.49 10.80
N ARG A 9 -4.11 -13.66 9.48
CA ARG A 9 -3.73 -14.91 8.80
C ARG A 9 -2.22 -14.96 8.56
N GLU A 10 -1.48 -15.45 9.55
CA GLU A 10 -0.02 -15.64 9.51
C GLU A 10 0.44 -16.93 8.80
N THR A 11 -0.42 -17.53 7.96
CA THR A 11 -0.14 -18.85 7.38
C THR A 11 1.07 -18.87 6.46
N ARG A 12 1.41 -17.74 5.83
CA ARG A 12 2.50 -17.62 4.85
C ARG A 12 3.63 -16.71 5.32
N ALA A 13 4.85 -17.00 4.90
CA ALA A 13 6.03 -16.21 5.30
C ALA A 13 5.94 -14.74 4.86
N ILE A 14 5.33 -14.48 3.69
CA ILE A 14 5.07 -13.11 3.20
C ILE A 14 4.17 -12.32 4.15
N ASN A 15 3.13 -12.94 4.72
CA ASN A 15 2.22 -12.27 5.65
C ASN A 15 2.94 -11.94 6.97
N ARG A 16 3.81 -12.84 7.44
CA ARG A 16 4.68 -12.56 8.60
C ARG A 16 5.63 -11.41 8.32
N TYR A 17 6.23 -11.37 7.13
CA TYR A 17 7.11 -10.29 6.72
C TYR A 17 6.37 -8.94 6.66
N MET A 18 5.20 -8.89 6.05
CA MET A 18 4.37 -7.66 5.97
C MET A 18 3.95 -7.17 7.37
N ASN A 19 3.58 -8.09 8.26
CA ASN A 19 3.27 -7.76 9.66
C ASN A 19 4.49 -7.26 10.43
N GLN A 20 5.68 -7.81 10.19
CA GLN A 20 6.93 -7.36 10.80
C GLN A 20 7.34 -5.97 10.28
N ALA A 21 7.25 -5.72 8.98
CA ALA A 21 7.50 -4.41 8.39
C ALA A 21 6.57 -3.35 8.98
N ALA A 22 5.27 -3.66 9.09
CA ALA A 22 4.30 -2.78 9.74
C ALA A 22 4.65 -2.52 11.21
N GLN A 23 5.07 -3.54 11.97
CA GLN A 23 5.51 -3.37 13.36
C GLN A 23 6.81 -2.56 13.50
N SER A 24 7.78 -2.77 12.60
CA SER A 24 9.04 -2.04 12.60
C SER A 24 8.81 -0.55 12.36
N ALA A 25 7.94 -0.23 11.40
CA ALA A 25 7.57 1.15 11.08
C ALA A 25 6.88 1.89 12.24
N LEU A 26 6.31 1.19 13.23
CA LEU A 26 5.72 1.82 14.42
C LEU A 26 6.75 2.29 15.45
N LYS A 27 8.02 1.88 15.36
CA LYS A 27 9.05 2.18 16.37
C LYS A 27 9.72 3.55 16.19
N ASP A 28 9.89 3.99 14.95
CA ASP A 28 10.65 5.20 14.62
C ASP A 28 9.76 6.26 13.94
N VAL A 29 8.61 6.56 14.55
CA VAL A 29 7.66 7.56 14.04
C VAL A 29 7.20 8.52 15.14
N ASP A 30 7.04 9.79 14.78
CA ASP A 30 6.57 10.85 15.67
C ASP A 30 5.04 10.85 15.85
N LEU A 31 4.31 10.27 14.89
CA LEU A 31 2.85 10.23 14.84
C LEU A 31 2.36 9.01 14.07
N ILE A 32 1.31 8.37 14.56
CA ILE A 32 0.64 7.25 13.88
C ILE A 32 -0.76 7.66 13.45
N LEU A 33 -1.09 7.41 12.19
CA LEU A 33 -2.45 7.52 11.66
C LEU A 33 -3.07 6.13 11.58
N PHE A 34 -4.01 5.83 12.48
CA PHE A 34 -4.75 4.57 12.42
C PHE A 34 -6.03 4.76 11.60
N VAL A 35 -6.03 4.24 10.37
CA VAL A 35 -7.13 4.43 9.42
C VAL A 35 -8.11 3.26 9.47
N VAL A 36 -9.40 3.56 9.66
CA VAL A 36 -10.50 2.57 9.66
C VAL A 36 -11.57 2.91 8.61
N ASP A 37 -12.38 1.92 8.24
CA ASP A 37 -13.36 2.01 7.16
C ASP A 37 -14.76 2.39 7.66
N ALA A 38 -15.09 3.69 7.67
CA ALA A 38 -16.38 4.23 8.06
C ALA A 38 -16.94 3.60 9.36
N LEU A 39 -18.02 2.82 9.27
CA LEU A 39 -18.64 2.13 10.42
C LEU A 39 -18.16 0.68 10.59
N LYS A 40 -17.31 0.21 9.68
CA LYS A 40 -16.84 -1.17 9.63
C LYS A 40 -15.64 -1.32 10.55
N TRP A 41 -15.82 -2.14 11.57
CA TRP A 41 -14.75 -2.62 12.44
C TRP A 41 -14.59 -4.12 12.27
N THR A 42 -13.37 -4.58 12.03
CA THR A 42 -13.04 -5.97 11.75
C THR A 42 -12.07 -6.53 12.79
N PRO A 43 -11.92 -7.87 12.86
CA PRO A 43 -10.90 -8.47 13.73
C PRO A 43 -9.46 -8.07 13.40
N ASP A 44 -9.18 -7.63 12.16
CA ASP A 44 -7.87 -7.12 11.77
C ASP A 44 -7.62 -5.73 12.37
N ASP A 45 -8.66 -4.90 12.51
CA ASP A 45 -8.58 -3.61 13.22
C ASP A 45 -8.30 -3.81 14.71
N ASP A 46 -8.87 -4.85 15.34
CA ASP A 46 -8.55 -5.20 16.74
C ASP A 46 -7.06 -5.59 16.89
N LEU A 47 -6.47 -6.31 15.92
CA LEU A 47 -5.04 -6.64 15.97
C LEU A 47 -4.15 -5.42 15.84
N VAL A 48 -4.54 -4.48 14.98
CA VAL A 48 -3.83 -3.20 14.84
C VAL A 48 -3.90 -2.48 16.19
N LEU A 49 -5.09 -2.38 16.77
CA LEU A 49 -5.33 -1.73 18.04
C LEU A 49 -4.54 -2.36 19.20
N GLU A 50 -4.47 -3.69 19.28
CA GLU A 50 -3.68 -4.41 20.29
C GLU A 50 -2.19 -4.04 20.22
N LYS A 51 -1.59 -4.03 19.02
CA LYS A 51 -0.18 -3.65 18.85
C LYS A 51 0.07 -2.19 19.22
N LEU A 52 -0.89 -1.36 18.89
CA LEU A 52 -0.92 0.06 19.15
C LEU A 52 -0.98 0.39 20.65
N GLN A 53 -1.37 -0.54 21.53
CA GLN A 53 -1.32 -0.35 22.99
C GLN A 53 0.11 -0.32 23.56
N TYR A 54 1.09 -0.86 22.83
CA TYR A 54 2.48 -0.97 23.29
C TYR A 54 3.38 0.16 22.79
N THR A 55 2.81 1.21 22.19
CA THR A 55 3.55 2.40 21.75
C THR A 55 3.11 3.65 22.51
N ASP A 56 4.10 4.45 22.89
CA ASP A 56 3.90 5.77 23.50
C ASP A 56 3.72 6.87 22.45
N THR A 57 3.91 6.55 21.16
CA THR A 57 3.72 7.50 20.06
C THR A 57 2.26 7.96 19.98
N PRO A 58 1.98 9.26 19.79
CA PRO A 58 0.63 9.77 19.56
C PRO A 58 -0.07 9.06 18.41
N VAL A 59 -1.34 8.73 18.60
CA VAL A 59 -2.15 8.02 17.60
C VAL A 59 -3.42 8.79 17.30
N ILE A 60 -3.60 9.15 16.03
CA ILE A 60 -4.81 9.76 15.51
C ILE A 60 -5.65 8.66 14.85
N LEU A 61 -6.90 8.55 15.27
CA LEU A 61 -7.88 7.70 14.60
C LEU A 61 -8.46 8.44 13.39
N VAL A 62 -8.29 7.87 12.21
CA VAL A 62 -8.81 8.42 10.96
C VAL A 62 -9.95 7.53 10.46
N VAL A 63 -11.18 8.02 10.55
CA VAL A 63 -12.36 7.28 10.07
C VAL A 63 -12.61 7.69 8.62
N ASN A 64 -12.12 6.89 7.68
CA ASN A 64 -12.18 7.20 6.24
C ASN A 64 -13.52 6.74 5.64
N LYS A 65 -13.80 7.16 4.40
CA LYS A 65 -14.99 6.80 3.60
C LYS A 65 -16.32 7.24 4.20
N VAL A 66 -16.35 8.31 4.99
CA VAL A 66 -17.64 8.84 5.53
C VAL A 66 -18.61 9.32 4.45
N ASP A 67 -18.14 9.48 3.20
CA ASP A 67 -18.99 9.77 2.04
C ASP A 67 -19.88 8.59 1.62
N THR A 68 -19.61 7.36 2.09
CA THR A 68 -20.45 6.18 1.81
C THR A 68 -21.61 6.04 2.80
N LEU A 69 -21.74 6.94 3.77
CA LEU A 69 -22.78 6.88 4.78
C LEU A 69 -24.01 7.69 4.33
N ASP A 70 -25.14 7.00 4.22
CA ASP A 70 -26.42 7.64 3.89
C ASP A 70 -26.94 8.50 5.03
N ASP A 71 -26.85 7.99 6.26
CA ASP A 71 -27.17 8.74 7.48
C ASP A 71 -25.88 9.13 8.20
N LYS A 72 -25.65 10.44 8.38
CA LYS A 72 -24.49 10.94 9.14
C LYS A 72 -24.71 10.93 10.66
N GLY A 73 -25.95 10.80 11.12
CA GLY A 73 -26.30 10.77 12.55
C GLY A 73 -25.70 9.57 13.28
N VAL A 74 -25.45 8.47 12.58
CA VAL A 74 -24.82 7.26 13.13
C VAL A 74 -23.32 7.41 13.40
N LEU A 75 -22.68 8.45 12.86
CA LEU A 75 -21.24 8.63 12.99
C LEU A 75 -20.87 8.97 14.44
N LEU A 76 -21.61 9.87 15.09
CA LEU A 76 -21.27 10.30 16.46
C LEU A 76 -21.28 9.13 17.47
N PRO A 77 -22.33 8.29 17.54
CA PRO A 77 -22.32 7.09 18.39
C PRO A 77 -21.19 6.12 18.05
N HIS A 78 -20.84 5.99 16.77
CA HIS A 78 -19.74 5.12 16.36
C HIS A 78 -18.39 5.65 16.87
N LEU A 79 -18.11 6.95 16.70
CA LEU A 79 -16.89 7.59 17.19
C LEU A 79 -16.77 7.47 18.72
N GLU A 80 -17.88 7.62 19.45
CA GLU A 80 -17.91 7.38 20.90
C GLU A 80 -17.52 5.94 21.24
N SER A 81 -18.06 4.95 20.52
CA SER A 81 -17.70 3.54 20.74
C SER A 81 -16.22 3.24 20.45
N LEU A 82 -15.64 3.90 19.44
CA LEU A 82 -14.22 3.75 19.11
C LEU A 82 -13.32 4.40 20.16
N ASN A 83 -13.71 5.56 20.69
CA ASN A 83 -12.95 6.25 21.73
C ASN A 83 -12.93 5.49 23.07
N GLN A 84 -13.87 4.56 23.28
CA GLN A 84 -13.85 3.64 24.43
C GLN A 84 -12.82 2.51 24.28
N LYS A 85 -12.43 2.16 23.04
CA LYS A 85 -11.45 1.10 22.79
C LYS A 85 -10.01 1.53 23.10
N ARG A 86 -9.69 2.80 22.88
CA ARG A 86 -8.40 3.43 23.19
C ARG A 86 -8.58 4.94 23.28
N HIS A 87 -7.81 5.57 24.18
CA HIS A 87 -7.60 7.01 24.14
C HIS A 87 -6.74 7.41 22.93
N PHE A 88 -7.37 7.93 21.89
CA PHE A 88 -6.68 8.52 20.74
C PHE A 88 -6.34 9.98 21.04
N SER A 89 -5.27 10.46 20.42
CA SER A 89 -4.86 11.87 20.51
C SER A 89 -5.85 12.78 19.80
N ASP A 90 -6.32 12.37 18.62
CA ASP A 90 -7.39 12.99 17.87
C ASP A 90 -8.22 11.94 17.13
N VAL A 91 -9.46 12.29 16.77
CA VAL A 91 -10.36 11.47 15.97
C VAL A 91 -10.90 12.28 14.80
N ILE A 92 -10.57 11.87 13.58
CA ILE A 92 -10.84 12.65 12.37
C ILE A 92 -11.67 11.81 11.38
N PRO A 93 -12.99 12.05 11.30
CA PRO A 93 -13.80 11.50 10.22
C PRO A 93 -13.55 12.25 8.91
N LEU A 94 -13.25 11.53 7.83
CA LEU A 94 -12.92 12.13 6.54
C LEU A 94 -13.34 11.28 5.34
N SER A 95 -13.32 11.90 4.16
CA SER A 95 -13.36 11.17 2.89
C SER A 95 -12.11 11.49 2.09
N ALA A 96 -11.18 10.53 2.01
CA ALA A 96 -9.97 10.68 1.21
C ALA A 96 -10.32 10.80 -0.28
N LEU A 97 -11.37 10.12 -0.74
CA LEU A 97 -11.81 10.15 -2.14
C LEU A 97 -12.39 11.51 -2.54
N LYS A 98 -13.19 12.12 -1.66
CA LYS A 98 -13.84 13.42 -1.94
C LYS A 98 -13.04 14.62 -1.42
N GLY A 99 -11.93 14.38 -0.73
CA GLY A 99 -11.13 15.39 -0.07
C GLY A 99 -11.80 16.04 1.16
N HIS A 100 -12.93 15.48 1.62
CA HIS A 100 -13.64 16.03 2.77
C HIS A 100 -12.79 15.87 4.04
N ASN A 101 -12.62 16.97 4.78
CA ASN A 101 -11.89 17.03 6.05
C ASN A 101 -10.37 16.71 5.97
N LEU A 102 -9.80 16.56 4.77
CA LEU A 102 -8.34 16.44 4.59
C LEU A 102 -7.55 17.67 5.09
N PRO A 103 -8.00 18.93 4.89
CA PRO A 103 -7.28 20.09 5.41
C PRO A 103 -7.13 20.05 6.94
N THR A 104 -8.17 19.61 7.65
CA THR A 104 -8.15 19.42 9.11
C THR A 104 -7.15 18.34 9.50
N LEU A 105 -7.11 17.21 8.78
CA LEU A 105 -6.09 16.18 9.01
C LEU A 105 -4.68 16.76 8.87
N HIS A 106 -4.41 17.54 7.81
CA HIS A 106 -3.09 18.16 7.63
C HIS A 106 -2.73 19.11 8.77
N GLU A 107 -3.68 19.92 9.23
CA GLU A 107 -3.47 20.84 10.35
C GLU A 107 -3.15 20.08 11.64
N VAL A 108 -3.94 19.05 11.96
CA VAL A 108 -3.74 18.25 13.18
C VAL A 108 -2.39 17.52 13.11
N VAL A 109 -2.07 16.86 11.99
CA VAL A 109 -0.77 16.20 11.78
C VAL A 109 0.38 17.20 12.00
N GLY A 110 0.26 18.41 11.46
CA GLY A 110 1.26 19.46 11.60
C GLY A 110 1.57 19.86 13.05
N ARG A 111 0.61 19.71 13.98
CA ARG A 111 0.81 20.01 15.41
C ARG A 111 1.66 18.97 16.13
N TYR A 112 1.73 17.75 15.61
CA TYR A 112 2.51 16.65 16.20
C TYR A 112 3.91 16.52 15.59
N LEU A 113 4.18 17.19 14.46
CA LEU A 113 5.50 17.13 13.85
C LEU A 113 6.53 17.89 14.71
N PRO A 114 7.68 17.28 15.03
CA PRO A 114 8.73 17.97 15.76
C PRO A 114 9.32 19.10 14.93
N TYR A 115 9.76 20.17 15.60
CA TYR A 115 10.52 21.22 14.93
C TYR A 115 11.92 20.70 14.59
N ALA A 116 12.15 20.40 13.31
CA ALA A 116 13.42 19.90 12.80
C ALA A 116 13.68 20.42 11.37
N PRO A 117 14.95 20.46 10.93
CA PRO A 117 15.26 20.71 9.52
C PRO A 117 14.57 19.69 8.62
N PRO A 118 14.14 20.06 7.41
CA PRO A 118 13.60 19.12 6.44
C PRO A 118 14.60 17.99 6.18
N MET A 119 14.15 16.74 6.33
CA MET A 119 14.97 15.56 6.01
C MET A 119 15.17 15.36 4.50
N TYR A 120 14.27 15.93 3.69
CA TYR A 120 14.26 15.83 2.24
C TYR A 120 14.18 17.23 1.62
N GLY A 121 14.70 17.38 0.40
CA GLY A 121 14.61 18.64 -0.33
C GLY A 121 13.18 18.97 -0.74
N GLU A 122 12.84 20.27 -0.88
CA GLU A 122 11.48 20.71 -1.23
C GLU A 122 10.99 20.16 -2.59
N ASP A 123 11.91 19.93 -3.53
CA ASP A 123 11.61 19.37 -4.85
C ASP A 123 11.59 17.82 -4.87
N GLN A 124 11.89 17.17 -3.75
CA GLN A 124 11.95 15.71 -3.68
C GLN A 124 10.54 15.12 -3.56
N ILE A 125 10.01 14.62 -4.68
CA ILE A 125 8.66 14.04 -4.76
C ILE A 125 8.54 12.74 -3.93
N THR A 126 9.60 11.91 -3.90
CA THR A 126 9.65 10.66 -3.11
C THR A 126 11.09 10.23 -2.86
N ASP A 127 11.32 9.46 -1.79
CA ASP A 127 12.57 8.76 -1.49
C ASP A 127 12.69 7.41 -2.23
N ARG A 128 11.61 6.97 -2.91
CA ARG A 128 11.56 5.68 -3.59
C ARG A 128 12.21 5.72 -4.96
N SER A 129 12.93 4.64 -5.30
CA SER A 129 13.57 4.52 -6.62
C SER A 129 12.56 4.43 -7.76
N GLN A 130 12.93 4.88 -8.97
CA GLN A 130 12.10 4.73 -10.18
C GLN A 130 11.75 3.26 -10.46
N ARG A 131 12.64 2.32 -10.09
CA ARG A 131 12.36 0.87 -10.17
C ARG A 131 11.19 0.47 -9.27
N PHE A 132 11.19 0.94 -8.03
CA PHE A 132 10.09 0.70 -7.10
C PHE A 132 8.79 1.27 -7.64
N LEU A 133 8.79 2.54 -8.07
CA LEU A 133 7.61 3.18 -8.64
C LEU A 133 7.06 2.44 -9.88
N ALA A 134 7.92 1.92 -10.74
CA ALA A 134 7.51 1.09 -11.87
C ALA A 134 6.85 -0.22 -11.41
N ALA A 135 7.40 -0.88 -10.39
CA ALA A 135 6.82 -2.09 -9.82
C ALA A 135 5.44 -1.81 -9.19
N GLU A 136 5.30 -0.71 -8.43
CA GLU A 136 4.02 -0.28 -7.84
C GLU A 136 2.98 0.04 -8.91
N ALA A 137 3.36 0.79 -9.95
CA ALA A 137 2.45 1.13 -11.04
C ALA A 137 1.89 -0.12 -11.73
N ILE A 138 2.71 -1.17 -11.92
CA ILE A 138 2.24 -2.46 -12.45
C ILE A 138 1.34 -3.16 -11.44
N ARG A 139 1.77 -3.26 -10.17
CA ARG A 139 1.03 -3.98 -9.12
C ARG A 139 -0.36 -3.39 -8.90
N GLU A 140 -0.46 -2.06 -8.89
CA GLU A 140 -1.72 -1.34 -8.78
C GLU A 140 -2.68 -1.70 -9.93
N LYS A 141 -2.19 -1.79 -11.18
CA LYS A 141 -3.05 -2.16 -12.33
C LYS A 141 -3.48 -3.61 -12.28
N ILE A 142 -2.63 -4.49 -11.76
CA ILE A 142 -3.00 -5.88 -11.50
C ILE A 142 -4.12 -5.92 -10.46
N MET A 143 -3.94 -5.29 -9.30
CA MET A 143 -4.94 -5.27 -8.22
C MET A 143 -6.29 -4.72 -8.69
N ARG A 144 -6.30 -3.57 -9.40
CA ARG A 144 -7.53 -2.97 -9.93
C ARG A 144 -8.29 -3.86 -10.93
N GLN A 145 -7.58 -4.70 -11.69
CA GLN A 145 -8.18 -5.55 -12.73
C GLN A 145 -8.46 -6.99 -12.28
N MET A 146 -7.93 -7.40 -11.13
CA MET A 146 -8.04 -8.77 -10.60
C MET A 146 -8.98 -8.90 -9.40
N GLY A 147 -9.41 -7.79 -8.79
CA GLY A 147 -10.36 -7.84 -7.66
C GLY A 147 -9.82 -8.69 -6.50
N ASP A 148 -10.70 -9.48 -5.87
CA ASP A 148 -10.42 -10.21 -4.62
C ASP A 148 -9.62 -11.52 -4.77
N GLU A 149 -9.50 -12.11 -5.97
CA GLU A 149 -9.13 -13.53 -6.11
C GLU A 149 -7.63 -13.84 -6.16
N VAL A 150 -6.75 -12.87 -6.44
CA VAL A 150 -5.31 -13.11 -6.70
C VAL A 150 -4.28 -12.13 -6.06
N PRO A 151 -4.62 -10.95 -5.48
CA PRO A 151 -3.62 -9.93 -5.12
C PRO A 151 -2.46 -10.37 -4.22
N TYR A 152 -2.69 -11.24 -3.24
CA TYR A 152 -1.73 -11.54 -2.18
C TYR A 152 -0.67 -12.59 -2.57
N ASP A 153 -0.88 -13.31 -3.68
CA ASP A 153 -0.02 -14.40 -4.13
C ASP A 153 0.81 -14.02 -5.36
N LEU A 154 0.98 -12.71 -5.59
CA LEU A 154 1.78 -12.19 -6.69
C LEU A 154 2.78 -11.14 -6.22
N THR A 155 3.88 -11.04 -6.94
CA THR A 155 4.82 -9.94 -6.79
C THR A 155 5.32 -9.48 -8.16
N VAL A 156 5.77 -8.23 -8.23
CA VAL A 156 6.30 -7.62 -9.45
C VAL A 156 7.78 -7.35 -9.24
N GLN A 157 8.62 -7.94 -10.07
CA GLN A 157 10.06 -7.72 -10.05
C GLN A 157 10.49 -6.98 -11.31
N ILE A 158 11.23 -5.88 -11.16
CA ILE A 158 11.89 -5.19 -12.28
C ILE A 158 13.21 -5.91 -12.56
N GLU A 159 13.29 -6.62 -13.67
CA GLU A 159 14.49 -7.35 -14.10
C GLU A 159 15.52 -6.41 -14.72
N SER A 160 15.06 -5.40 -15.48
CA SER A 160 15.93 -4.42 -16.12
C SER A 160 15.23 -3.07 -16.20
N PHE A 161 16.00 -2.01 -15.93
CA PHE A 161 15.58 -0.62 -16.07
C PHE A 161 16.74 0.13 -16.70
N LYS A 162 16.59 0.52 -17.96
CA LYS A 162 17.62 1.21 -18.74
C LYS A 162 17.09 2.56 -19.21
N ILE A 163 17.92 3.58 -19.05
CA ILE A 163 17.66 4.94 -19.52
C ILE A 163 18.36 5.09 -20.88
N ASP A 164 17.58 5.33 -21.92
CA ASP A 164 18.03 5.47 -23.32
C ASP A 164 17.56 6.83 -23.86
N GLY A 165 18.28 7.89 -23.51
CA GLY A 165 17.86 9.27 -23.77
C GLY A 165 16.52 9.59 -23.09
N ASN A 166 15.50 9.97 -23.88
CA ASN A 166 14.15 10.26 -23.39
C ASN A 166 13.22 9.02 -23.37
N LEU A 167 13.80 7.82 -23.46
CA LEU A 167 13.09 6.54 -23.43
C LEU A 167 13.58 5.68 -22.27
N TYR A 168 12.68 5.29 -21.38
CA TYR A 168 12.95 4.29 -20.35
C TYR A 168 12.52 2.92 -20.85
N ARG A 169 13.45 1.97 -20.86
CA ARG A 169 13.20 0.57 -21.20
C ARG A 169 13.11 -0.23 -19.91
N ILE A 170 11.93 -0.77 -19.63
CA ILE A 170 11.60 -1.44 -18.39
C ILE A 170 11.15 -2.86 -18.70
N ASP A 171 11.87 -3.81 -18.13
CA ASP A 171 11.57 -5.24 -18.23
C ASP A 171 11.11 -5.71 -16.85
N ALA A 172 9.86 -6.18 -16.74
CA ALA A 172 9.28 -6.59 -15.47
C ALA A 172 8.60 -7.96 -15.54
N THR A 173 8.84 -8.77 -14.51
CA THR A 173 8.22 -10.08 -14.35
C THR A 173 7.19 -10.04 -13.23
N ILE A 174 5.98 -10.48 -13.56
CA ILE A 174 4.91 -10.79 -12.61
C ILE A 174 5.11 -12.25 -12.19
N LEU A 175 5.45 -12.45 -10.92
CA LEU A 175 5.59 -13.78 -10.32
C LEU A 175 4.27 -14.17 -9.66
N VAL A 176 3.82 -15.40 -9.92
CA VAL A 176 2.63 -16.01 -9.31
C VAL A 176 2.95 -17.40 -8.78
N GLU A 177 2.16 -17.89 -7.83
CA GLU A 177 2.39 -19.22 -7.22
C GLU A 177 1.92 -20.39 -8.08
N ARG A 178 0.83 -20.22 -8.83
CA ARG A 178 0.11 -21.33 -9.50
C ARG A 178 -0.20 -21.00 -10.96
N ASP A 179 -0.24 -22.03 -11.81
CA ASP A 179 -0.56 -21.87 -13.24
C ASP A 179 -1.95 -21.26 -13.48
N GLY A 180 -2.93 -21.56 -12.62
CA GLY A 180 -4.24 -20.92 -12.67
C GLY A 180 -4.17 -19.39 -12.52
N GLN A 181 -3.34 -18.90 -11.60
CA GLN A 181 -3.12 -17.46 -11.42
C GLN A 181 -2.42 -16.86 -12.65
N LYS A 182 -1.44 -17.56 -13.22
CA LYS A 182 -0.78 -17.13 -14.47
C LYS A 182 -1.81 -16.97 -15.60
N ALA A 183 -2.70 -17.94 -15.77
CA ALA A 183 -3.75 -17.88 -16.78
C ALA A 183 -4.69 -16.68 -16.54
N ILE A 184 -5.06 -16.41 -15.29
CA ILE A 184 -5.91 -15.25 -14.93
C ILE A 184 -5.20 -13.93 -15.25
N VAL A 185 -3.91 -13.77 -14.89
CA VAL A 185 -3.12 -12.56 -15.17
C VAL A 185 -2.98 -12.32 -16.67
N ILE A 186 -2.72 -13.38 -17.44
CA ILE A 186 -2.60 -13.30 -18.90
C ILE A 186 -3.96 -12.92 -19.53
N GLY A 187 -5.03 -13.58 -19.07
CA GLY A 187 -6.36 -13.45 -19.63
C GLY A 187 -6.49 -14.08 -21.02
N GLU A 188 -7.72 -14.13 -21.53
CA GLU A 188 -8.01 -14.68 -22.86
C GLU A 188 -7.21 -13.96 -23.94
N GLY A 189 -6.46 -14.71 -24.75
CA GLY A 189 -5.61 -14.16 -25.82
C GLY A 189 -4.55 -13.15 -25.36
N GLY A 190 -4.20 -13.11 -24.07
CA GLY A 190 -3.27 -12.12 -23.50
C GLY A 190 -3.87 -10.72 -23.32
N GLN A 191 -5.19 -10.56 -23.48
CA GLN A 191 -5.84 -9.24 -23.45
C GLN A 191 -5.70 -8.56 -22.09
N LYS A 192 -5.76 -9.32 -20.99
CA LYS A 192 -5.65 -8.75 -19.64
C LYS A 192 -4.24 -8.25 -19.38
N LEU A 193 -3.20 -9.05 -19.67
CA LEU A 193 -1.81 -8.61 -19.54
C LEU A 193 -1.50 -7.39 -20.42
N LYS A 194 -2.05 -7.34 -21.64
CA LYS A 194 -1.93 -6.18 -22.53
C LYS A 194 -2.58 -4.93 -21.95
N SER A 195 -3.76 -5.06 -21.36
CA SER A 195 -4.46 -3.97 -20.67
C SER A 195 -3.68 -3.44 -19.46
N ILE A 196 -3.17 -4.34 -18.61
CA ILE A 196 -2.30 -4.05 -17.47
C ILE A 196 -1.07 -3.28 -17.95
N GLY A 197 -0.33 -3.82 -18.92
CA GLY A 197 0.88 -3.19 -19.46
C GLY A 197 0.61 -1.82 -20.08
N LYS A 198 -0.47 -1.67 -20.85
CA LYS A 198 -0.84 -0.38 -21.45
C LYS A 198 -1.11 0.67 -20.36
N SER A 199 -1.89 0.33 -19.34
CA SER A 199 -2.30 1.25 -18.28
C SER A 199 -1.12 1.62 -17.38
N ALA A 200 -0.31 0.64 -16.98
CA ALA A 200 0.89 0.87 -16.17
C ALA A 200 1.91 1.74 -16.92
N ARG A 201 2.14 1.48 -18.21
CA ARG A 201 3.03 2.28 -19.05
C ARG A 201 2.58 3.75 -19.13
N LEU A 202 1.29 4.01 -19.35
CA LEU A 202 0.76 5.38 -19.44
C LEU A 202 0.94 6.16 -18.13
N ASP A 203 0.79 5.50 -16.99
CA ASP A 203 1.00 6.15 -15.70
C ASP A 203 2.48 6.39 -15.43
N MET A 204 3.37 5.46 -15.80
CA MET A 204 4.81 5.67 -15.74
C MET A 204 5.27 6.81 -16.65
N GLU A 205 4.72 6.95 -17.86
CA GLU A 205 5.06 8.05 -18.77
C GLU A 205 4.71 9.41 -18.16
N LYS A 206 3.58 9.51 -17.47
CA LYS A 206 3.19 10.73 -16.75
C LYS A 206 4.08 10.98 -15.53
N LEU A 207 4.38 9.92 -14.78
CA LEU A 207 5.14 10.00 -13.54
C LEU A 207 6.62 10.37 -13.78
N PHE A 208 7.22 9.82 -14.84
CA PHE A 208 8.63 10.03 -15.18
C PHE A 208 8.86 11.16 -16.19
N ASP A 209 7.77 11.74 -16.72
CA ASP A 209 7.80 12.76 -17.78
C ASP A 209 8.66 12.37 -18.99
N CYS A 210 8.59 11.09 -19.39
CA CYS A 210 9.37 10.53 -20.49
C CYS A 210 8.60 9.42 -21.22
N LYS A 211 9.12 8.95 -22.36
CA LYS A 211 8.55 7.75 -23.01
C LYS A 211 8.97 6.49 -22.27
N VAL A 212 8.07 5.50 -22.24
CA VAL A 212 8.32 4.21 -21.57
C VAL A 212 8.06 3.06 -22.54
N MET A 213 9.04 2.19 -22.72
CA MET A 213 8.91 0.87 -23.32
C MET A 213 8.85 -0.17 -22.20
N LEU A 214 7.65 -0.67 -21.93
CA LEU A 214 7.40 -1.66 -20.88
C LEU A 214 7.22 -3.05 -21.50
N THR A 215 8.07 -4.00 -21.09
CA THR A 215 7.93 -5.42 -21.40
C THR A 215 7.49 -6.17 -20.14
N LEU A 216 6.43 -6.97 -20.24
CA LEU A 216 5.89 -7.75 -19.13
C LEU A 216 5.95 -9.25 -19.40
N TRP A 217 6.42 -10.01 -18.42
CA TRP A 217 6.32 -11.47 -18.39
C TRP A 217 5.49 -11.94 -17.20
N VAL A 218 4.89 -13.12 -17.32
CA VAL A 218 4.24 -13.81 -16.21
C VAL A 218 4.91 -15.16 -16.02
N LYS A 219 5.55 -15.36 -14.86
CA LYS A 219 6.27 -16.59 -14.53
C LYS A 219 5.64 -17.23 -13.28
N VAL A 220 5.45 -18.54 -13.32
CA VAL A 220 5.06 -19.31 -12.14
C VAL A 220 6.33 -19.62 -11.36
N LYS A 221 6.34 -19.28 -10.08
CA LYS A 221 7.35 -19.71 -9.12
C LYS A 221 6.57 -20.34 -7.97
N GLY A 222 6.70 -21.64 -7.73
CA GLY A 222 6.03 -22.27 -6.60
C GLY A 222 6.73 -21.91 -5.28
N GLY A 223 5.97 -21.71 -4.20
CA GLY A 223 6.51 -21.64 -2.83
C GLY A 223 7.37 -20.43 -2.46
N TRP A 224 7.48 -19.41 -3.31
CA TRP A 224 8.29 -18.22 -2.99
C TRP A 224 7.72 -17.38 -1.85
N SER A 225 6.40 -17.38 -1.68
CA SER A 225 5.70 -16.65 -0.61
C SER A 225 5.94 -17.26 0.78
N ASP A 226 6.38 -18.52 0.82
CA ASP A 226 6.74 -19.27 2.02
C ASP A 226 8.25 -19.44 2.19
N ASP A 227 9.07 -19.04 1.20
CA ASP A 227 10.53 -19.11 1.22
C ASP A 227 11.14 -17.75 1.55
N GLU A 228 11.68 -17.62 2.76
CA GLU A 228 12.34 -16.40 3.25
C GLU A 228 13.52 -15.95 2.38
N ARG A 229 14.27 -16.87 1.77
CA ARG A 229 15.36 -16.51 0.85
C ARG A 229 14.81 -15.90 -0.44
N ALA A 230 13.71 -16.47 -0.94
CA ALA A 230 13.01 -15.91 -2.08
C ALA A 230 12.46 -14.52 -1.76
N LEU A 231 11.84 -14.32 -0.60
CA LEU A 231 11.34 -13.01 -0.16
C LEU A 231 12.45 -11.95 -0.07
N LYS A 232 13.61 -12.27 0.51
CA LYS A 232 14.76 -11.36 0.52
C LYS A 232 15.22 -10.99 -0.90
N SER A 233 15.32 -11.97 -1.80
CA SER A 233 15.70 -11.72 -3.20
C SER A 233 14.68 -10.89 -4.00
N LEU A 234 13.44 -10.81 -3.51
CA LEU A 234 12.34 -10.05 -4.11
C LEU A 234 12.22 -8.63 -3.53
N GLY A 235 13.18 -8.20 -2.72
CA GLY A 235 13.22 -6.86 -2.15
C GLY A 235 12.32 -6.67 -0.93
N TYR A 236 11.76 -7.75 -0.37
CA TYR A 236 11.05 -7.64 0.90
C TYR A 236 12.03 -7.37 2.04
N GLY A 237 13.23 -7.97 2.03
CA GLY A 237 14.22 -7.89 3.13
C GLY A 237 14.80 -6.51 3.48
N ASP A 238 14.47 -5.47 2.71
CA ASP A 238 14.95 -4.09 2.86
C ASP A 238 13.87 -3.12 3.39
N ILE A 239 12.67 -3.64 3.73
CA ILE A 239 11.57 -2.89 4.36
C ILE A 239 11.65 -3.02 5.88
#